data_AF-A0A8F3DVE7-F1
#
_entry.id   AF-A0A8F3DVE7-F1
#
_cell.length_a   1.000
_cell.length_b   1.000
_cell.length_c   1.000
_cell.angle_alpha   90.00
_cell.angle_beta   90.00
_cell.angle_gamma   90.00
#
_symmetry.space_group_name_H-M   'P 1'
#
loop_
_entity.id
_entity.type
_entity.pdbx_description
1 polymer ?
#
loop_
_entity_poly.entity_id
_entity_poly.type
_entity_poly.pdbx_seq_one_letter_code
_entity_poly.pdbx_strand_id
1 'polypeptide(L)'
;MDILHPRFLRQVRAARSLLGWSQKQLAEQSGASLSTLNRFERGDGSPNVNSLRLIYKAFERAGIQFVNSSDGSMGVLLSAEGLNCAEKMSSFTPSETNG
;
A
#
# COMPACT_ATOMS: atom_id res chain seq x y z
N MET A 1 5.94 -13.24 6.36
CA MET A 1 4.77 -12.38 6.69
C MET A 1 3.52 -13.08 6.21
N ASP A 2 2.45 -13.10 7.02
CA ASP A 2 1.13 -13.60 6.61
C ASP A 2 0.26 -12.44 6.09
N ILE A 3 0.05 -12.41 4.77
CA ILE A 3 -0.77 -11.39 4.09
C ILE A 3 -2.28 -11.67 4.20
N LEU A 4 -2.68 -12.87 4.62
CA LEU A 4 -4.08 -13.25 4.80
C LEU A 4 -4.60 -12.90 6.20
N HIS A 5 -3.72 -12.44 7.08
CA HIS A 5 -4.10 -12.06 8.43
C HIS A 5 -4.89 -10.72 8.43
N PRO A 6 -5.97 -10.57 9.21
CA PRO A 6 -6.77 -9.32 9.27
C PRO A 6 -5.98 -8.07 9.64
N ARG A 7 -4.81 -8.24 10.27
CA ARG A 7 -3.88 -7.16 10.62
C ARG A 7 -3.22 -6.53 9.40
N PHE A 8 -3.07 -7.27 8.29
CA PHE A 8 -2.43 -6.77 7.08
C PHE A 8 -3.14 -5.53 6.53
N LEU A 9 -4.48 -5.48 6.63
CA LEU A 9 -5.26 -4.31 6.26
C LEU A 9 -4.82 -3.03 7.00
N ARG A 10 -4.57 -3.13 8.32
CA ARG A 10 -4.11 -1.98 9.11
C ARG A 10 -2.73 -1.52 8.67
N GLN A 11 -1.85 -2.46 8.34
CA GLN A 11 -0.51 -2.14 7.82
C GLN A 11 -0.59 -1.50 6.43
N VAL A 12 -1.48 -1.97 5.55
CA VAL A 12 -1.69 -1.35 4.23
C VAL A 12 -2.12 0.11 4.40
N ARG A 13 -3.08 0.40 5.27
CA ARG A 13 -3.50 1.78 5.56
C ARG A 13 -2.35 2.64 6.09
N ALA A 14 -1.57 2.12 7.03
CA ALA A 14 -0.40 2.83 7.57
C ALA A 14 0.67 3.09 6.50
N ALA A 15 0.98 2.09 5.66
CA ALA A 15 1.93 2.22 4.56
C ALA A 15 1.51 3.30 3.55
N ARG A 16 0.20 3.36 3.22
CA ARG A 16 -0.35 4.41 2.37
C ARG A 16 -0.15 5.79 2.97
N SER A 17 -0.42 5.94 4.27
CA SER A 17 -0.23 7.20 4.97
C SER A 17 1.25 7.63 4.99
N LEU A 18 2.18 6.70 5.21
CA LEU A 18 3.62 6.97 5.18
C LEU A 18 4.10 7.45 3.80
N LEU A 19 3.56 6.85 2.72
CA LEU A 19 3.91 7.20 1.34
C LEU A 19 3.09 8.38 0.78
N GLY A 20 2.08 8.88 1.51
CA GLY A 20 1.12 9.86 0.99
C GLY A 20 0.25 9.36 -0.16
N TRP A 21 0.07 8.03 -0.30
CA TRP A 21 -0.67 7.45 -1.43
C TRP A 21 -2.19 7.45 -1.22
N SER A 22 -2.93 7.93 -2.23
CA SER A 22 -4.37 7.70 -2.39
C SER A 22 -4.70 6.25 -2.78
N GLN A 23 -5.95 5.80 -2.62
CA GLN A 23 -6.38 4.44 -3.02
C GLN A 23 -6.16 4.20 -4.51
N LYS A 24 -6.41 5.23 -5.31
CA LYS A 24 -6.15 5.23 -6.76
C LYS A 24 -4.67 5.00 -7.06
N GLN A 25 -3.76 5.73 -6.40
CA GLN A 25 -2.32 5.53 -6.58
C GLN A 25 -1.88 4.12 -6.18
N LEU A 26 -2.39 3.57 -5.07
CA LEU A 26 -2.07 2.19 -4.71
C LEU A 26 -2.58 1.19 -5.74
N ALA A 27 -3.78 1.39 -6.29
CA ALA A 27 -4.32 0.55 -7.36
C ALA A 27 -3.42 0.59 -8.60
N GLU A 28 -2.98 1.79 -9.02
CA GLU A 28 -2.06 1.99 -10.14
C GLU A 28 -0.70 1.31 -9.89
N GLN A 29 -0.10 1.50 -8.71
CA GLN A 29 1.23 0.96 -8.39
C GLN A 29 1.24 -0.57 -8.18
N SER A 30 0.11 -1.13 -7.74
CA SER A 30 -0.04 -2.57 -7.54
C SER A 30 -0.57 -3.32 -8.76
N GLY A 31 -1.26 -2.64 -9.67
CA GLY A 31 -2.01 -3.28 -10.76
C GLY A 31 -3.30 -3.99 -10.27
N ALA A 32 -3.69 -3.82 -9.01
CA ALA A 32 -4.98 -4.27 -8.51
C ALA A 32 -6.08 -3.29 -8.91
N SER A 33 -7.30 -3.78 -9.12
CA SER A 33 -8.43 -2.88 -9.41
C SER A 33 -8.77 -2.01 -8.20
N LEU A 34 -9.16 -0.75 -8.43
CA LEU A 34 -9.60 0.16 -7.37
C LEU A 34 -10.81 -0.43 -6.61
N SER A 35 -11.71 -1.11 -7.30
CA SER A 35 -12.85 -1.80 -6.71
C SER A 35 -12.44 -2.90 -5.72
N THR A 36 -11.42 -3.69 -6.08
CA THR A 36 -10.83 -4.72 -5.21
C THR A 36 -10.20 -4.09 -3.97
N LEU A 37 -9.45 -3.00 -4.16
CA LEU A 37 -8.81 -2.30 -3.05
C LEU A 37 -9.84 -1.68 -2.10
N ASN A 38 -10.92 -1.08 -2.63
CA ASN A 38 -12.00 -0.53 -1.81
C ASN A 38 -12.70 -1.59 -0.96
N ARG A 39 -13.00 -2.77 -1.54
CA ARG A 39 -13.59 -3.89 -0.79
C ARG A 39 -12.63 -4.38 0.30
N PHE A 40 -11.36 -4.60 -0.06
CA PHE A 40 -10.32 -4.99 0.88
C PHE A 40 -10.21 -3.99 2.04
N GLU A 41 -10.16 -2.68 1.73
CA GLU A 41 -10.04 -1.66 2.76
C GLU A 41 -11.28 -1.51 3.63
N ARG A 42 -12.48 -1.82 3.13
CA ARG A 42 -13.70 -1.84 3.96
C ARG A 42 -13.84 -3.10 4.81
N GLY A 43 -13.00 -4.11 4.58
CA GLY A 43 -13.14 -5.43 5.21
C GLY A 43 -14.34 -6.21 4.66
N ASP A 44 -14.79 -5.89 3.45
CA ASP A 44 -15.91 -6.56 2.80
C ASP A 44 -15.40 -7.70 1.91
N GLY A 45 -15.83 -8.93 2.23
CA GLY A 45 -15.49 -10.14 1.50
C GLY A 45 -14.08 -10.68 1.74
N SER A 46 -13.81 -11.85 1.16
CA SER A 46 -12.50 -12.49 1.23
C SER A 46 -11.58 -11.92 0.14
N PRO A 47 -10.47 -11.25 0.50
CA PRO A 47 -9.56 -10.70 -0.49
C PRO A 47 -8.88 -11.79 -1.31
N ASN A 48 -8.78 -11.57 -2.62
CA ASN A 48 -8.04 -12.48 -3.50
C ASN A 48 -6.55 -12.45 -3.14
N VAL A 49 -5.98 -13.63 -2.86
CA VAL A 49 -4.57 -13.82 -2.50
C VAL A 49 -3.63 -13.17 -3.51
N ASN A 50 -3.94 -13.25 -4.81
CA ASN A 50 -3.11 -12.64 -5.85
C ASN A 50 -3.13 -11.11 -5.77
N SER A 51 -4.29 -10.51 -5.51
CA SER A 51 -4.40 -9.06 -5.32
C SER A 51 -3.62 -8.60 -4.08
N LEU A 52 -3.65 -9.36 -2.99
CA LEU A 52 -2.86 -9.04 -1.79
C LEU A 52 -1.36 -9.12 -2.05
N ARG A 53 -0.90 -10.12 -2.82
CA ARG A 53 0.51 -10.21 -3.23
C ARG A 53 0.94 -9.02 -4.07
N LEU A 54 0.09 -8.58 -5.00
CA LEU A 54 0.35 -7.39 -5.82
C LEU A 54 0.49 -6.13 -4.96
N ILE A 55 -0.43 -5.94 -4.01
CA ILE A 55 -0.39 -4.83 -3.05
C ILE A 55 0.89 -4.89 -2.21
N TYR A 56 1.22 -6.05 -1.63
CA TYR A 56 2.44 -6.25 -0.84
C TYR A 56 3.69 -5.90 -1.65
N LYS A 57 3.79 -6.40 -2.88
CA LYS A 57 4.93 -6.14 -3.77
C LYS A 57 5.05 -4.68 -4.19
N ALA A 58 3.93 -3.98 -4.37
CA ALA A 58 3.95 -2.55 -4.67
C ALA A 58 4.59 -1.74 -3.54
N PHE A 59 4.23 -2.06 -2.30
CA PHE A 59 4.82 -1.44 -1.11
C PHE A 59 6.30 -1.78 -0.94
N GLU A 60 6.69 -3.05 -1.10
CA GLU A 60 8.12 -3.41 -1.05
C GLU A 60 8.94 -2.60 -2.07
N ARG A 61 8.44 -2.45 -3.30
CA ARG A 61 9.12 -1.65 -4.34
C ARG A 61 9.20 -0.15 -3.99
N ALA A 62 8.25 0.35 -3.21
CA ALA A 62 8.23 1.72 -2.72
C ALA A 62 9.06 1.92 -1.44
N GLY A 63 9.80 0.89 -0.98
CA GLY A 63 10.65 0.97 0.21
C GLY A 63 9.92 0.73 1.53
N ILE A 64 8.68 0.22 1.49
CA ILE A 64 7.96 -0.19 2.69
C ILE A 64 8.37 -1.60 3.11
N GLN A 65 8.63 -1.78 4.39
CA GLN A 65 8.82 -3.09 5.02
C GLN A 65 7.72 -3.32 6.06
N PHE A 66 7.11 -4.50 5.99
CA PHE A 66 6.09 -4.89 6.95
C PHE A 66 6.67 -5.78 8.03
N VAL A 67 6.44 -5.40 9.29
CA VAL A 67 6.99 -6.09 10.45
C VAL A 67 5.86 -6.73 11.25
N ASN A 68 6.04 -8.01 11.58
CA ASN A 68 5.20 -8.72 12.55
C ASN A 68 6.15 -9.40 13.54
N SER A 69 5.97 -9.11 14.82
CA SER A 69 6.79 -9.63 15.90
C SER A 69 6.10 -10.82 16.59
N SER A 70 6.89 -11.64 17.26
CA SER A 70 6.40 -12.81 18.01
C SER A 70 5.54 -12.44 19.22
N ASP A 71 5.73 -11.26 19.79
CA ASP A 71 4.91 -10.68 20.87
C ASP A 71 3.54 -10.18 20.39
N GLY A 72 3.25 -10.32 19.10
CA GLY A 72 2.00 -9.89 18.48
C GLY A 72 1.99 -8.41 18.09
N SER A 73 3.07 -7.66 18.32
CA SER A 73 3.23 -6.32 17.78
C SER A 73 3.41 -6.34 16.26
N MET A 74 3.04 -5.24 15.62
CA MET A 74 3.03 -5.08 14.17
C MET A 74 3.45 -3.67 13.81
N GLY A 75 4.15 -3.53 12.70
CA GLY A 75 4.70 -2.26 12.26
C GLY A 75 4.79 -2.13 10.75
N VAL A 76 5.03 -0.90 10.31
CA VAL A 76 5.37 -0.54 8.94
C VAL A 76 6.57 0.39 9.01
N LEU A 77 7.64 0.04 8.32
CA LEU A 77 8.85 0.84 8.21
C LEU A 77 8.94 1.37 6.80
N LEU A 78 9.35 2.63 6.65
CA LEU A 78 9.68 3.24 5.36
C LEU A 78 11.19 3.46 5.30
N SER A 79 11.86 2.94 4.28
CA SER A 79 13.28 3.18 4.08
C SER A 79 13.54 4.62 3.61
N ALA A 80 14.75 5.13 3.86
CA ALA A 80 15.14 6.47 3.42
C ALA A 80 15.07 6.61 1.88
N GLU A 81 15.37 5.54 1.15
CA GLU A 81 15.23 5.49 -0.31
C GLU A 81 13.76 5.59 -0.73
N GLY A 82 12.86 4.91 -0.01
CA GLY A 82 11.42 4.98 -0.25
C GLY A 82 10.84 6.37 0.00
N LEU A 83 11.32 7.07 1.04
CA LEU A 83 10.91 8.43 1.36
C LEU A 83 11.22 9.40 0.21
N ASN A 84 12.42 9.31 -0.36
CA ASN A 84 12.82 10.14 -1.51
C ASN A 84 11.94 9.91 -2.75
N CYS A 85 11.44 8.69 -2.95
CA CYS A 85 10.51 8.37 -4.03
C CYS A 85 9.10 8.92 -3.77
N ALA A 86 8.63 8.87 -2.51
CA ALA A 86 7.34 9.41 -2.11
C ALA A 86 7.30 10.94 -2.25
N GLU A 87 8.34 11.64 -1.81
CA GLU A 87 8.43 13.11 -1.93
C GLU A 87 8.43 13.57 -3.39
N LYS A 88 9.23 12.93 -4.25
CA LYS A 88 9.28 13.20 -5.70
C LYS A 88 7.92 13.01 -6.38
N MET A 89 7.15 12.02 -5.95
CA MET A 89 5.80 11.77 -6.48
C MET A 89 4.79 12.84 -6.02
N SER A 90 4.94 13.38 -4.81
CA SER A 90 4.08 14.47 -4.31
C SER A 90 4.32 15.80 -5.03
N SER A 91 5.56 16.05 -5.46
CA SER A 91 5.91 17.22 -6.27
C SER A 91 5.43 17.14 -7.72
N PHE A 92 5.00 15.97 -8.17
CA PHE A 92 4.40 15.78 -9.48
C PHE A 92 2.88 15.99 -9.36
N THR A 93 2.44 17.24 -9.29
CA THR A 93 1.03 17.55 -9.58
C THR A 93 0.81 17.30 -11.07
N PRO A 94 -0.07 16.38 -11.49
CA PRO A 94 -0.52 16.36 -12.87
C PRO A 94 -1.51 17.54 -13.02
N SER A 95 -0.98 18.75 -13.03
CA SER A 95 -1.66 19.93 -13.56
C SER A 95 -1.45 19.89 -15.07
N GLU A 96 -2.23 19.08 -15.76
CA GLU A 96 -2.51 19.18 -17.20
C GLU A 96 -3.35 17.97 -17.64
N THR A 97 -4.67 18.10 -17.55
CA THR A 97 -5.51 17.52 -18.60
C THR A 97 -5.63 18.60 -19.67
N ASN A 98 -4.80 18.46 -20.70
CA ASN A 98 -4.92 19.13 -21.98
C ASN A 98 -6.27 18.79 -22.65
N GLY A 99 -6.88 19.81 -23.26
CA GLY A 99 -7.71 19.70 -24.47
C GLY A 99 -9.16 19.28 -24.30
#